data_AF-A0A941LDJ0-F1
#
_entry.id   AF-A0A941LDJ0-F1
#
_cell.length_a   1.000
_cell.length_b   1.000
_cell.length_c   1.000
_cell.angle_alpha   90.00
_cell.angle_beta   90.00
_cell.angle_gamma   90.00
#
_symmetry.space_group_name_H-M   'P 1'
#
loop_
_entity.id
_entity.type
_entity.pdbx_description
1 polymer ?
#
loop_
_entity_poly.entity_id
_entity_poly.type
_entity_poly.pdbx_seq_one_letter_code
_entity_poly.pdbx_strand_id
1 'polypeptide(L)'
;MALRLTPLMGTTAYQDRMGDEHPDLVTSGRIVQGYQVSGPLDAVAVTEVDRNLADPQWRALFHTGFREDRRFQRGLFDLTHAMHIGGKLVPGPAALLRLLEPQRATQHCTVAVVQALAKPRLTLDEAYIFEYGLALLKTAAAQVYTIRLAHAHRLVPVTDSTTHYALFKRTLERDGIDLPNEYLHR
;
A
#
# COMPACT_ATOMS: atom_id res chain seq x y z
N MET A 1 -1.26 9.65 -5.07
CA MET A 1 -1.47 8.56 -6.04
C MET A 1 -2.97 8.25 -6.14
N ALA A 2 -3.51 8.13 -7.36
CA ALA A 2 -4.86 7.64 -7.62
C ALA A 2 -4.80 6.40 -8.55
N LEU A 3 -5.05 5.23 -8.00
CA LEU A 3 -5.01 3.98 -8.75
C LEU A 3 -6.39 3.65 -9.33
N ARG A 4 -6.46 3.39 -10.63
CA ARG A 4 -7.64 2.82 -11.28
C ARG A 4 -7.50 1.31 -11.35
N LEU A 5 -8.20 0.59 -10.46
CA LEU A 5 -8.15 -0.86 -10.37
C LEU A 5 -8.97 -1.52 -11.49
N THR A 6 -10.16 -0.98 -11.76
CA THR A 6 -11.02 -1.38 -12.89
C THR A 6 -11.56 -0.12 -13.59
N PRO A 7 -12.17 -0.22 -14.78
CA PRO A 7 -12.78 0.94 -15.44
C PRO A 7 -13.82 1.67 -14.57
N LEU A 8 -14.45 0.98 -13.63
CA LEU A 8 -15.51 1.50 -12.76
C LEU A 8 -15.06 1.74 -11.32
N MET A 9 -13.81 1.39 -10.97
CA MET A 9 -13.27 1.52 -9.62
C MET A 9 -11.91 2.20 -9.61
N GLY A 10 -11.87 3.39 -9.03
CA GLY A 10 -10.66 4.08 -8.63
C GLY A 10 -10.48 4.04 -7.11
N THR A 11 -9.23 4.19 -6.67
CA THR A 11 -8.91 4.35 -5.26
C THR A 11 -7.73 5.30 -5.10
N THR A 12 -7.70 6.08 -4.03
CA THR A 12 -6.58 6.96 -3.72
C THR A 12 -5.79 6.42 -2.54
N ALA A 13 -4.49 6.71 -2.52
CA ALA A 13 -3.72 6.61 -1.29
C ALA A 13 -4.26 7.63 -0.27
N TYR A 14 -4.08 7.34 1.02
CA TYR A 14 -4.43 8.25 2.09
C TYR A 14 -3.63 9.57 1.96
N GLN A 15 -4.25 10.70 2.30
CA GLN A 15 -3.71 12.05 2.07
C GLN A 15 -2.69 12.48 3.14
N ASP A 16 -1.89 11.55 3.64
CA ASP A 16 -0.82 11.89 4.58
C ASP A 16 0.46 12.16 3.77
N ARG A 17 0.98 13.37 3.91
CA ARG A 17 2.17 13.82 3.20
C ARG A 17 3.30 13.92 4.21
N MET A 18 4.40 13.23 3.92
CA MET A 18 5.59 13.30 4.78
C MET A 18 6.09 14.76 4.94
N GLY A 19 5.89 15.62 3.95
CA GLY A 19 6.23 17.03 4.07
C GLY A 19 5.40 17.84 5.08
N ASP A 20 4.27 17.31 5.57
CA ASP A 20 3.49 17.96 6.63
C ASP A 20 4.22 17.90 7.99
N GLU A 21 5.05 16.86 8.20
CA GLU A 21 5.85 16.68 9.41
C GLU A 21 7.28 17.23 9.28
N HIS A 22 7.73 17.49 8.04
CA HIS A 22 9.05 18.07 7.75
C HIS A 22 8.96 19.32 6.83
N PRO A 23 8.25 20.38 7.24
CA PRO A 23 7.99 21.54 6.39
C PRO A 23 9.27 22.28 5.95
N ASP A 24 10.30 22.30 6.80
CA ASP A 24 11.59 22.94 6.48
C ASP A 24 12.32 22.24 5.34
N LEU A 25 12.24 20.90 5.29
CA LEU A 25 12.84 20.10 4.22
C LEU A 25 12.08 20.26 2.89
N VAL A 26 10.77 20.48 2.93
CA VAL A 26 9.98 20.82 1.73
C VAL A 26 10.34 22.22 1.25
N THR A 27 10.38 23.20 2.16
CA THR A 27 10.66 24.61 1.85
C THR A 27 12.06 24.78 1.27
N SER A 28 13.04 24.02 1.78
CA SER A 28 14.42 24.00 1.27
C SER A 28 14.61 23.17 -0.01
N GLY A 29 13.55 22.52 -0.52
CA GLY A 29 13.62 21.66 -1.71
C GLY A 29 14.36 20.33 -1.50
N ARG A 30 14.69 19.99 -0.25
CA ARG A 30 15.31 18.70 0.13
C ARG A 30 14.33 17.53 0.05
N ILE A 31 13.04 17.80 0.26
CA ILE A 31 11.94 16.87 -0.02
C ILE A 31 11.14 17.40 -1.19
N VAL A 32 11.00 16.57 -2.22
CA VAL A 32 10.09 16.80 -3.33
C VAL A 32 8.91 15.84 -3.17
N GLN A 33 7.70 16.38 -3.22
CA GLN A 33 6.45 15.63 -3.08
C GLN A 33 5.41 16.14 -4.08
N GLY A 34 4.38 15.35 -4.35
CA GLY A 34 3.26 15.77 -5.20
C GLY A 34 3.35 15.37 -6.68
N TYR A 35 4.29 14.48 -7.05
CA TYR A 35 4.26 13.86 -8.38
C TYR A 35 2.90 13.19 -8.65
N GLN A 36 2.33 13.50 -9.81
CA GLN A 36 1.05 12.96 -10.24
C GLN A 36 1.22 11.51 -10.69
N VAL A 37 0.83 10.59 -9.82
CA VAL A 37 0.78 9.16 -10.11
C VAL A 37 -0.69 8.76 -10.10
N SER A 38 -1.31 8.82 -11.28
CA SER A 38 -2.74 8.55 -11.44
C SER A 38 -3.00 7.72 -12.69
N GLY A 39 -3.83 6.69 -12.58
CA GLY A 39 -4.23 5.87 -13.72
C GLY A 39 -4.26 4.36 -13.45
N PRO A 40 -4.48 3.56 -14.51
CA PRO A 40 -4.39 2.11 -14.42
C PRO A 40 -2.93 1.66 -14.22
N LEU A 41 -2.73 0.49 -13.61
CA LEU A 41 -1.44 -0.20 -13.67
C LEU A 41 -1.18 -0.65 -15.12
N ASP A 42 0.00 -0.34 -15.65
CA ASP A 42 0.47 -0.99 -16.88
C ASP A 42 0.88 -2.45 -16.62
N ALA A 43 1.06 -3.23 -17.68
CA ALA A 43 1.34 -4.67 -17.58
C ALA A 43 2.63 -4.97 -16.80
N VAL A 44 3.63 -4.10 -16.88
CA VAL A 44 4.88 -4.23 -16.13
C VAL A 44 4.60 -4.01 -14.64
N ALA A 45 3.84 -2.98 -14.30
CA ALA A 45 3.50 -2.66 -12.92
C ALA A 45 2.63 -3.76 -12.30
N VAL A 46 1.71 -4.35 -13.06
CA VAL A 46 0.93 -5.52 -12.60
C VAL A 46 1.85 -6.69 -12.25
N THR A 47 2.83 -6.98 -13.12
CA THR A 47 3.78 -8.08 -12.88
C THR A 47 4.66 -7.83 -11.65
N GLU A 48 5.13 -6.59 -11.48
CA GLU A 48 5.94 -6.18 -10.31
C GLU A 48 5.13 -6.24 -9.01
N VAL A 49 3.86 -5.79 -9.06
CA VAL A 49 2.93 -5.91 -7.93
C VAL A 49 2.69 -7.38 -7.59
N ASP A 50 2.34 -8.22 -8.56
CA ASP A 50 2.09 -9.65 -8.32
C ASP A 50 3.32 -10.35 -7.75
N ARG A 51 4.54 -9.96 -8.16
CA ARG A 51 5.78 -10.46 -7.56
C ARG A 51 5.91 -10.08 -6.08
N ASN A 52 5.56 -8.84 -5.70
CA ASN A 52 5.50 -8.43 -4.29
C ASN A 52 4.45 -9.25 -3.52
N LEU A 53 3.27 -9.46 -4.10
CA LEU A 53 2.19 -10.20 -3.44
C LEU A 53 2.50 -11.69 -3.27
N ALA A 54 3.33 -12.26 -4.16
CA ALA A 54 3.79 -13.64 -4.11
C ALA A 54 4.97 -13.87 -3.16
N ASP A 55 5.70 -12.82 -2.73
CA ASP A 55 6.86 -12.94 -1.83
C ASP A 55 6.41 -13.15 -0.38
N PRO A 56 6.63 -14.34 0.22
CA PRO A 56 6.15 -14.64 1.57
C PRO A 56 6.79 -13.74 2.65
N GLN A 57 8.05 -13.31 2.45
CA GLN A 57 8.72 -12.43 3.41
C GLN A 57 8.12 -11.02 3.35
N TRP A 58 7.88 -10.50 2.14
CA TRP A 58 7.19 -9.22 1.96
C TRP A 58 5.78 -9.27 2.57
N ARG A 59 5.05 -10.38 2.36
CA ARG A 59 3.73 -10.62 2.95
C ARG A 59 3.74 -10.67 4.47
N ALA A 60 4.73 -11.32 5.06
CA ALA A 60 4.91 -11.37 6.51
C ALA A 60 5.22 -9.98 7.08
N LEU A 61 6.12 -9.22 6.45
CA LEU A 61 6.44 -7.84 6.83
C LEU A 61 5.19 -6.96 6.77
N PHE A 62 4.39 -7.07 5.70
CA PHE A 62 3.16 -6.30 5.55
C PHE A 62 2.18 -6.63 6.67
N HIS A 63 1.97 -7.92 6.95
CA HIS A 63 0.99 -8.35 7.95
C HIS A 63 1.41 -7.93 9.36
N THR A 64 2.70 -8.09 9.70
CA THR A 64 3.25 -7.64 10.99
C THR A 64 3.15 -6.12 11.12
N GLY A 65 3.55 -5.36 10.10
CA GLY A 65 3.42 -3.89 10.11
C GLY A 65 1.96 -3.45 10.19
N PHE A 66 1.05 -4.12 9.49
CA PHE A 66 -0.38 -3.86 9.58
C PHE A 66 -0.94 -4.18 10.97
N ARG A 67 -0.35 -5.10 11.74
CA ARG A 67 -0.74 -5.40 13.11
C ARG A 67 -0.19 -4.39 14.12
N GLU A 68 1.05 -3.95 13.94
CA GLU A 68 1.84 -3.30 15.01
C GLU A 68 2.09 -1.81 14.77
N ASP A 69 2.09 -1.36 13.52
CA ASP A 69 2.40 0.02 13.14
C ASP A 69 1.11 0.82 12.88
N ARG A 70 0.70 1.61 13.88
CA ARG A 70 -0.48 2.48 13.78
C ARG A 70 -0.35 3.52 12.67
N ARG A 71 0.85 4.00 12.38
CA ARG A 71 1.10 4.96 11.29
C ARG A 71 0.85 4.29 9.94
N PHE A 72 1.31 3.05 9.78
CA PHE A 72 1.02 2.23 8.60
C PHE A 72 -0.48 1.93 8.46
N GLN A 73 -1.16 1.52 9.54
CA GLN A 73 -2.60 1.24 9.55
C GLN A 73 -3.43 2.44 9.08
N ARG A 74 -3.15 3.64 9.62
CA ARG A 74 -3.85 4.89 9.27
C ARG A 74 -3.75 5.23 7.78
N GLY A 75 -2.65 4.86 7.13
CA GLY A 75 -2.46 5.05 5.69
C GLY A 75 -3.31 4.12 4.82
N LEU A 76 -3.86 3.04 5.41
CA LEU A 76 -4.62 2.00 4.69
C LEU A 76 -6.12 2.06 4.99
N PHE A 77 -6.49 2.28 6.25
CA PHE A 77 -7.87 2.23 6.72
C PHE A 77 -8.14 3.29 7.79
N ASP A 78 -9.33 3.89 7.76
CA ASP A 78 -9.85 4.64 8.91
C ASP A 78 -10.61 3.69 9.84
N LEU A 79 -9.92 3.23 10.88
CA LEU A 79 -10.44 2.24 11.83
C LEU A 79 -10.98 2.87 13.12
N THR A 80 -11.05 4.21 13.20
CA THR A 80 -11.35 4.92 14.45
C THR A 80 -12.80 4.75 14.91
N HIS A 81 -13.74 4.58 13.97
CA HIS A 81 -15.16 4.48 14.27
C HIS A 81 -15.78 3.26 13.61
N ALA A 82 -16.27 3.42 12.39
CA ALA A 82 -16.90 2.38 11.61
C ALA A 82 -16.35 2.41 10.19
N MET A 83 -16.23 1.23 9.59
CA MET A 83 -15.69 1.04 8.25
C MET A 83 -16.74 0.30 7.41
N HIS A 84 -16.84 0.66 6.13
CA HIS A 84 -17.57 -0.16 5.18
C HIS A 84 -16.72 -1.35 4.75
N ILE A 85 -17.25 -2.56 4.92
CA ILE A 85 -16.71 -3.80 4.37
C ILE A 85 -17.74 -4.31 3.37
N GLY A 86 -17.48 -4.11 2.08
CA GLY A 86 -18.48 -4.31 1.03
C GLY A 86 -19.70 -3.42 1.29
N GLY A 87 -20.90 -4.02 1.30
CA GLY A 87 -22.16 -3.30 1.55
C GLY A 87 -22.52 -3.11 3.03
N LYS A 88 -21.65 -3.48 3.99
CA LYS A 88 -21.97 -3.46 5.42
C LYS A 88 -21.11 -2.46 6.19
N LEU A 89 -21.73 -1.67 7.06
CA LEU A 89 -21.04 -0.85 8.04
C LEU A 89 -20.73 -1.72 9.28
N VAL A 90 -19.45 -1.79 9.66
CA VAL A 90 -18.98 -2.57 10.80
C VAL A 90 -18.12 -1.70 11.73
N PRO A 91 -18.07 -1.99 13.05
CA PRO A 91 -17.16 -1.29 13.95
C PRO A 91 -15.70 -1.49 13.51
N GLY A 92 -14.92 -0.41 13.46
CA GLY A 92 -13.52 -0.42 13.02
C GLY A 92 -12.64 -1.43 13.78
N PRO A 93 -12.68 -1.48 15.13
CA PRO A 93 -11.94 -2.47 15.89
C PRO A 93 -12.31 -3.92 15.55
N ALA A 94 -13.60 -4.20 15.29
CA ALA A 94 -14.05 -5.54 14.90
C ALA A 94 -13.61 -5.89 13.47
N ALA A 95 -13.63 -4.91 12.55
CA ALA A 95 -13.11 -5.09 11.20
C ALA A 95 -11.60 -5.40 11.22
N LEU A 96 -10.84 -4.67 12.06
CA LEU A 96 -9.40 -4.87 12.21
C LEU A 96 -9.08 -6.30 12.65
N LEU A 97 -9.79 -6.85 13.64
CA LEU A 97 -9.56 -8.23 14.09
C LEU A 97 -9.69 -9.25 12.95
N ARG A 98 -10.67 -9.06 12.05
CA ARG A 98 -10.88 -9.94 10.89
C ARG A 98 -9.86 -9.73 9.78
N LEU A 99 -9.37 -8.50 9.59
CA LEU A 99 -8.29 -8.20 8.64
C LEU A 99 -6.92 -8.72 9.15
N LEU A 100 -6.77 -8.90 10.46
CA LEU A 100 -5.56 -9.43 11.10
C LEU A 100 -5.60 -10.95 11.32
N GLU A 101 -6.62 -11.65 10.82
CA GLU A 101 -6.65 -13.11 10.83
C GLU A 101 -5.37 -13.67 10.17
N PRO A 102 -4.63 -14.61 10.81
CA PRO A 102 -3.35 -15.08 10.29
C PRO A 102 -3.40 -15.66 8.88
N GLN A 103 -4.54 -16.23 8.50
CA GLN A 103 -4.78 -16.77 7.15
C GLN A 103 -4.64 -15.67 6.08
N ARG A 104 -4.90 -14.40 6.41
CA ARG A 104 -4.72 -13.27 5.49
C ARG A 104 -3.26 -13.11 5.08
N ALA A 105 -2.30 -13.40 5.96
CA ALA A 105 -0.89 -13.29 5.62
C ALA A 105 -0.48 -14.23 4.48
N THR A 106 -1.04 -15.44 4.46
CA THR A 106 -0.66 -16.53 3.56
C THR A 106 -1.61 -16.74 2.37
N GLN A 107 -2.80 -16.15 2.41
CA GLN A 107 -3.78 -16.27 1.34
C GLN A 107 -3.25 -15.71 0.02
N HIS A 108 -3.35 -16.53 -1.04
CA HIS A 108 -2.98 -16.16 -2.41
C HIS A 108 -3.69 -14.87 -2.84
N CYS A 109 -2.93 -13.94 -3.42
CA CYS A 109 -3.42 -12.64 -3.86
C CYS A 109 -2.65 -12.20 -5.09
N THR A 110 -3.37 -11.74 -6.10
CA THR A 110 -2.84 -11.10 -7.31
C THR A 110 -3.73 -9.91 -7.67
N VAL A 111 -3.25 -9.02 -8.53
CA VAL A 111 -4.05 -7.93 -9.10
C VAL A 111 -5.33 -8.47 -9.71
N ALA A 112 -5.25 -9.56 -10.46
CA ALA A 112 -6.42 -10.20 -11.09
C ALA A 112 -7.44 -10.71 -10.06
N VAL A 113 -6.99 -11.30 -8.95
CA VAL A 113 -7.87 -11.74 -7.86
C VAL A 113 -8.59 -10.56 -7.22
N VAL A 114 -7.85 -9.47 -6.93
CA VAL A 114 -8.45 -8.26 -6.33
C VAL A 114 -9.43 -7.60 -7.31
N GLN A 115 -9.11 -7.56 -8.60
CA GLN A 115 -10.01 -7.05 -9.64
C GLN A 115 -11.28 -7.88 -9.77
N ALA A 116 -11.20 -9.21 -9.71
CA ALA A 116 -12.36 -10.09 -9.77
C ALA A 116 -13.31 -9.91 -8.56
N LEU A 117 -12.75 -9.46 -7.43
CA LEU A 117 -13.51 -9.12 -6.23
C LEU A 117 -14.07 -7.69 -6.25
N ALA A 118 -13.64 -6.82 -7.17
CA ALA A 118 -14.20 -5.46 -7.33
C ALA A 118 -15.57 -5.48 -8.03
N LYS A 119 -16.56 -6.15 -7.43
CA LYS A 119 -17.92 -6.38 -7.96
C LYS A 119 -18.99 -5.93 -6.95
N PRO A 120 -20.20 -5.53 -7.38
CA PRO A 120 -21.22 -4.94 -6.50
C PRO A 120 -21.79 -5.86 -5.41
N ARG A 121 -21.72 -7.19 -5.58
CA ARG A 121 -22.34 -8.17 -4.68
C ARG A 121 -21.30 -9.13 -4.13
N LEU A 122 -20.57 -8.66 -3.13
CA LEU A 122 -19.67 -9.51 -2.33
C LEU A 122 -20.42 -10.05 -1.11
N THR A 123 -20.17 -11.32 -0.79
CA THR A 123 -20.39 -11.81 0.56
C THR A 123 -19.48 -11.06 1.54
N LEU A 124 -19.80 -11.10 2.84
CA LEU A 124 -19.00 -10.41 3.84
C LEU A 124 -17.55 -10.93 3.86
N ASP A 125 -17.35 -12.23 3.68
CA ASP A 125 -16.02 -12.83 3.68
C ASP A 125 -15.22 -12.45 2.43
N GLU A 126 -15.85 -12.46 1.25
CA GLU A 126 -15.23 -11.93 0.03
C GLU A 126 -14.86 -10.45 0.18
N ALA A 127 -15.67 -9.66 0.89
CA ALA A 127 -15.38 -8.25 1.14
C ALA A 127 -14.16 -8.06 2.06
N TYR A 128 -13.97 -8.88 3.09
CA TYR A 128 -12.73 -8.83 3.89
C TYR A 128 -11.49 -9.24 3.09
N ILE A 129 -11.61 -10.25 2.22
CA ILE A 129 -10.54 -10.66 1.31
C ILE A 129 -10.20 -9.50 0.36
N PHE A 130 -11.23 -8.84 -0.18
CA PHE A 130 -11.07 -7.68 -1.06
C PHE A 130 -10.33 -6.53 -0.36
N GLU A 131 -10.77 -6.11 0.82
CA GLU A 131 -10.17 -4.97 1.53
C GLU A 131 -8.71 -5.24 1.91
N TYR A 132 -8.41 -6.45 2.40
CA TYR A 132 -7.03 -6.85 2.69
C TYR A 132 -6.18 -6.90 1.41
N GLY A 133 -6.70 -7.50 0.34
CA GLY A 133 -6.05 -7.57 -0.97
C GLY A 133 -5.79 -6.19 -1.57
N LEU A 134 -6.75 -5.27 -1.43
CA LEU A 134 -6.64 -3.90 -1.90
C LEU A 134 -5.56 -3.13 -1.13
N ALA A 135 -5.46 -3.32 0.19
CA ALA A 135 -4.41 -2.70 1.00
C ALA A 135 -3.01 -3.16 0.56
N LEU A 136 -2.81 -4.48 0.39
CA LEU A 136 -1.56 -5.03 -0.16
C LEU A 136 -1.21 -4.45 -1.52
N LEU A 137 -2.19 -4.44 -2.44
CA LEU A 137 -2.03 -3.96 -3.81
C LEU A 137 -1.67 -2.47 -3.83
N LYS A 138 -2.34 -1.64 -3.03
CA LYS A 138 -2.01 -0.22 -2.90
C LYS A 138 -0.58 -0.01 -2.43
N THR A 139 -0.15 -0.74 -1.40
CA THR A 139 1.21 -0.64 -0.87
C THR A 139 2.23 -1.07 -1.92
N ALA A 140 2.04 -2.22 -2.57
CA ALA A 140 2.94 -2.71 -3.61
C ALA A 140 2.99 -1.76 -4.83
N ALA A 141 1.84 -1.25 -5.29
CA ALA A 141 1.76 -0.29 -6.39
C ALA A 141 2.48 1.02 -6.04
N ALA A 142 2.32 1.53 -4.82
CA ALA A 142 3.03 2.71 -4.36
C ALA A 142 4.55 2.50 -4.43
N GLN A 143 5.07 1.33 -4.05
CA GLN A 143 6.50 1.03 -4.15
C GLN A 143 7.00 1.00 -5.59
N VAL A 144 6.25 0.35 -6.49
CA VAL A 144 6.58 0.31 -7.93
C VAL A 144 6.70 1.72 -8.49
N TYR A 145 5.72 2.58 -8.22
CA TYR A 145 5.77 3.96 -8.70
C TYR A 145 6.88 4.78 -8.03
N THR A 146 7.16 4.55 -6.74
CA THR A 146 8.28 5.19 -6.06
C THR A 146 9.61 4.85 -6.71
N ILE A 147 9.87 3.57 -7.03
CA ILE A 147 11.10 3.14 -7.73
C ILE A 147 11.19 3.83 -9.10
N ARG A 148 10.11 3.81 -9.88
CA ARG A 148 10.07 4.42 -11.22
C ARG A 148 10.33 5.92 -11.17
N LEU A 149 9.66 6.64 -10.26
CA LEU A 149 9.85 8.08 -10.09
C LEU A 149 11.27 8.40 -9.61
N ALA A 150 11.82 7.60 -8.70
CA ALA A 150 13.17 7.79 -8.19
C ALA A 150 14.20 7.69 -9.31
N HIS A 151 14.10 6.67 -10.19
CA HIS A 151 14.97 6.57 -11.35
C HIS A 151 14.74 7.70 -12.36
N ALA A 152 13.49 7.99 -12.71
CA ALA A 152 13.16 9.00 -13.71
C ALA A 152 13.62 10.41 -13.32
N HIS A 153 13.56 10.74 -12.03
CA HIS A 153 13.87 12.07 -11.50
C HIS A 153 15.18 12.12 -10.70
N ARG A 154 15.93 11.01 -10.62
CA ARG A 154 17.17 10.86 -9.83
C ARG A 154 16.99 11.28 -8.37
N LEU A 155 15.92 10.78 -7.76
CA LEU A 155 15.57 11.06 -6.37
C LEU A 155 15.95 9.89 -5.46
N VAL A 156 16.13 10.20 -4.18
CA VAL A 156 16.25 9.21 -3.10
C VAL A 156 14.86 9.05 -2.48
N PRO A 157 14.23 7.86 -2.55
CA PRO A 157 13.01 7.58 -1.80
C PRO A 157 13.21 7.76 -0.30
N VAL A 158 12.27 8.45 0.33
CA VAL A 158 12.28 8.72 1.76
C VAL A 158 10.93 8.42 2.38
N THR A 159 10.92 7.90 3.60
CA THR A 159 9.68 7.65 4.36
C THR A 159 9.92 7.78 5.87
N ASP A 160 8.88 8.20 6.58
CA ASP A 160 8.79 8.28 8.04
C ASP A 160 8.12 7.04 8.67
N SER A 161 7.80 6.02 7.86
CA SER A 161 7.18 4.77 8.31
C SER A 161 8.17 3.61 8.23
N THR A 162 8.46 3.00 9.38
CA THR A 162 9.36 1.85 9.48
C THR A 162 8.86 0.68 8.64
N THR A 163 7.55 0.43 8.63
CA THR A 163 6.94 -0.63 7.82
C THR A 163 7.12 -0.37 6.33
N HIS A 164 6.81 0.84 5.85
CA HIS A 164 7.02 1.17 4.43
C HIS A 164 8.50 1.02 4.04
N TYR A 165 9.42 1.47 4.90
CA TYR A 165 10.86 1.34 4.68
C TYR A 165 11.31 -0.12 4.59
N ALA A 166 10.86 -0.97 5.52
CA ALA A 166 11.20 -2.41 5.54
C ALA A 166 10.65 -3.15 4.31
N LEU A 167 9.39 -2.89 3.94
CA LEU A 167 8.79 -3.44 2.73
C LEU A 167 9.57 -2.98 1.49
N PHE A 168 10.00 -1.71 1.45
CA PHE A 168 10.70 -1.14 0.30
C PHE A 168 12.07 -1.80 0.12
N LYS A 169 12.85 -1.88 1.20
CA LYS A 169 14.13 -2.59 1.19
C LYS A 169 13.99 -4.05 0.76
N ARG A 170 12.97 -4.76 1.26
CA ARG A 170 12.71 -6.14 0.85
C ARG A 170 12.49 -6.26 -0.65
N THR A 171 11.73 -5.35 -1.26
CA THR A 171 11.52 -5.31 -2.71
C THR A 171 12.84 -5.05 -3.46
N LEU A 172 13.63 -4.06 -3.03
CA LEU A 172 14.93 -3.75 -3.66
C LEU A 172 15.90 -4.92 -3.58
N GLU A 173 16.05 -5.53 -2.39
CA GLU A 173 16.94 -6.66 -2.14
C GLU A 173 16.55 -7.88 -2.98
N ARG A 174 15.25 -8.22 -3.03
CA ARG A 174 14.74 -9.35 -3.82
C ARG A 174 15.01 -9.14 -5.31
N ASP A 175 14.80 -7.94 -5.82
CA ASP A 175 14.89 -7.63 -7.25
C ASP A 175 16.31 -7.20 -7.69
N GLY A 176 17.27 -7.13 -6.76
CA GLY A 176 18.64 -6.71 -7.05
C GLY A 176 18.74 -5.26 -7.53
N ILE A 177 17.84 -4.39 -7.07
CA ILE A 177 17.78 -2.98 -7.48
C ILE A 177 18.70 -2.16 -6.59
N ASP A 178 19.75 -1.59 -7.18
CA ASP A 178 20.62 -0.64 -6.52
C ASP A 178 20.00 0.77 -6.56
N LEU A 179 19.23 1.10 -5.52
CA LEU A 179 18.59 2.39 -5.35
C LEU A 179 18.74 2.84 -3.88
N PRO A 180 19.48 3.92 -3.59
CA PRO A 180 19.57 4.44 -2.23
C PRO A 180 18.20 4.90 -1.73
N ASN A 181 17.94 4.68 -0.45
CA ASN A 181 16.70 5.08 0.21
C ASN A 181 16.96 5.41 1.69
N GLU A 182 16.20 6.34 2.24
CA GLU A 182 16.38 6.79 3.62
C GLU A 182 15.11 6.64 4.46
N TYR A 183 15.31 6.39 5.74
CA TYR A 183 14.28 6.45 6.75
C TYR A 183 14.47 7.73 7.57
N LEU A 184 13.45 8.58 7.59
CA LEU A 184 13.47 9.82 8.36
C LEU A 184 12.73 9.58 9.68
N HIS A 185 13.42 9.80 10.79
CA HIS A 185 12.75 9.84 12.08
C HIS A 185 11.90 11.12 12.17
N ARG A 186 10.69 10.97 12.71
CA ARG A 186 9.84 12.10 13.11
C ARG A 186 10.45 12.88 14.26
#